data_AF-A0A9N9NJI7-F1
#
_entry.id   AF-A0A9N9NJI7-F1
#
_cell.length_a   1.000
_cell.length_b   1.000
_cell.length_c   1.000
_cell.angle_alpha   90.00
_cell.angle_beta   90.00
_cell.angle_gamma   90.00
#
_symmetry.space_group_name_H-M   'P 1'
#
loop_
_entity.id
_entity.type
_entity.pdbx_description
1 polymer ?
#
loop_
_entity_poly.entity_id
_entity_poly.type
_entity_poly.pdbx_seq_one_letter_code
_entity_poly.pdbx_strand_id
1 'polypeptide(L)' 'MSKKCSGCNKKRSLKYGNGDMCTSCYSARLQSVNSGNPDIDNLIKSTHGNSPKYRLKWIPFEEFTDIQRVTEGGF' A
#
# COMPACT_ATOMS: atom_id res chain seq x y z
N MET A 1 -3.38 20.19 -19.69
CA MET A 1 -2.01 19.70 -19.37
C MET A 1 -2.04 18.20 -19.14
N SER A 2 -1.10 17.43 -19.69
CA SER A 2 -0.99 15.99 -19.40
C SER A 2 -0.41 15.82 -18.00
N LYS A 3 -1.17 15.20 -17.07
CA LYS A 3 -0.66 14.87 -15.74
C LYS A 3 0.44 13.81 -15.87
N LYS A 4 1.55 14.02 -15.16
CA LYS A 4 2.68 13.07 -15.08
C LYS A 4 2.53 12.21 -13.84
N CYS A 5 2.92 10.95 -13.94
CA CYS A 5 2.94 10.04 -12.80
C CYS A 5 4.01 10.48 -11.78
N SER A 6 3.66 10.66 -10.51
CA SER A 6 4.60 11.03 -9.43
C SER A 6 5.75 10.03 -9.26
N GLY A 7 5.50 8.73 -9.48
CA GLY A 7 6.52 7.69 -9.32
C GLY A 7 7.50 7.47 -10.48
N CYS A 8 7.19 7.90 -11.71
CA CYS A 8 8.09 7.67 -12.86
C CYS A 8 8.19 8.83 -13.85
N ASN A 9 7.50 9.95 -13.59
CA ASN A 9 7.45 11.16 -14.43
C ASN A 9 6.98 10.96 -15.88
N LYS A 10 6.52 9.75 -16.25
CA LYS A 10 5.96 9.46 -17.58
C LYS A 10 4.54 10.00 -17.69
N LYS A 11 4.20 10.51 -18.87
CA LYS A 11 2.83 10.84 -19.27
C LYS A 11 2.07 9.53 -19.49
N ARG A 12 1.15 9.19 -18.59
CA ARG A 12 0.34 7.95 -18.61
C ARG A 12 -1.05 8.21 -18.08
N SER A 13 -2.00 7.29 -18.32
CA SER A 13 -3.26 7.29 -17.59
C SER A 13 -3.00 7.06 -16.11
N LEU A 14 -3.36 8.04 -15.30
CA LEU A 14 -3.26 7.98 -13.84
C LEU A 14 -4.58 7.41 -13.32
N LYS A 15 -4.50 6.44 -12.41
CA LYS A 15 -5.68 5.67 -11.97
C LYS A 15 -5.84 5.57 -10.45
N TYR A 16 -4.77 5.81 -9.68
CA TYR A 16 -4.73 5.56 -8.25
C TYR A 16 -4.35 6.84 -7.49
N GLY A 17 -4.96 7.04 -6.30
CA GLY A 17 -4.96 8.32 -5.59
C GLY A 17 -5.82 9.37 -6.32
N ASN A 18 -5.56 10.66 -6.10
CA ASN A 18 -6.21 11.79 -6.81
C ASN A 18 -5.77 11.90 -8.29
N GLY A 19 -5.39 10.77 -8.89
CA GLY A 19 -4.80 10.69 -10.22
C GLY A 19 -3.34 11.13 -10.24
N ASP A 20 -2.53 10.72 -9.25
CA ASP A 20 -1.10 11.07 -9.18
C ASP A 20 -0.19 9.92 -9.63
N MET A 21 -0.65 8.67 -9.53
CA MET A 21 0.14 7.49 -9.90
C MET A 21 -0.47 6.70 -11.07
N CYS A 22 0.42 6.22 -11.95
CA CYS A 22 0.07 5.25 -13.00
C CYS A 22 0.04 3.82 -12.43
N THR A 23 -0.69 2.94 -13.12
CA THR A 23 -0.85 1.53 -12.69
C THR A 23 0.46 0.80 -12.45
N SER A 24 1.45 0.98 -13.33
CA SER A 24 2.74 0.29 -13.22
C SER A 24 3.53 0.70 -11.98
N CYS A 25 3.60 2.00 -11.65
CA CYS A 25 4.26 2.45 -10.42
C CYS A 25 3.50 2.00 -9.17
N TYR A 26 2.17 2.00 -9.24
CA TYR A 26 1.34 1.52 -8.14
C TYR A 26 1.58 0.03 -7.88
N SER A 27 1.58 -0.80 -8.94
CA SER A 27 1.91 -2.23 -8.84
C SER A 27 3.31 -2.49 -8.30
N ALA A 28 4.32 -1.71 -8.71
CA ALA A 28 5.68 -1.84 -8.20
C ALA A 28 5.78 -1.54 -6.70
N ARG A 29 5.11 -0.47 -6.23
CA ARG A 29 5.05 -0.12 -4.80
C ARG A 29 4.34 -1.17 -3.96
N LEU A 30 3.38 -1.87 -4.55
CA LEU A 30 2.69 -2.98 -3.91
C LEU A 30 3.53 -4.26 -3.83
N GLN A 31 4.50 -4.45 -4.72
CA GLN A 31 5.45 -5.56 -4.64
C GLN A 31 6.56 -5.31 -3.61
N SER A 32 6.84 -4.05 -3.28
CA SER A 32 7.86 -3.65 -2.30
C SER A 32 7.37 -3.65 -0.85
N VAL A 33 6.34 -4.46 -0.53
CA VAL A 33 5.90 -4.65 0.87
C VAL A 33 7.08 -5.28 1.64
N ASN A 34 7.42 -4.67 2.76
CA ASN A 34 8.46 -5.11 3.68
C ASN A 34 7.98 -4.86 5.11
N SER A 35 7.22 -5.81 5.64
CA SER A 35 6.79 -5.79 7.04
C SER A 35 7.89 -6.22 8.02
N GLY A 36 9.02 -6.72 7.50
CA GLY A 36 10.00 -7.46 8.30
C GLY A 36 9.60 -8.91 8.58
N ASN A 37 8.42 -9.35 8.11
CA ASN A 37 7.96 -10.73 8.23
C ASN A 37 7.62 -11.31 6.83
N PRO A 38 8.35 -12.33 6.36
CA PRO A 38 8.16 -12.88 5.01
C PRO A 38 6.79 -13.55 4.81
N ASP A 39 6.20 -14.14 5.84
CA ASP A 39 4.88 -14.78 5.75
C ASP A 39 3.77 -13.75 5.55
N ILE A 40 3.85 -12.63 6.28
CA ILE A 40 2.94 -11.49 6.12
C ILE A 40 3.10 -10.88 4.72
N ASP A 41 4.34 -10.67 4.28
CA ASP A 41 4.63 -10.11 2.96
C ASP A 41 4.08 -10.99 1.83
N ASN A 42 4.23 -12.31 1.96
CA ASN A 42 3.70 -13.29 1.00
C ASN A 42 2.17 -13.31 0.98
N LEU A 43 1.53 -13.25 2.16
CA LEU A 43 0.08 -13.14 2.27
C LEU A 43 -0.42 -11.88 1.55
N ILE A 44 0.19 -10.71 1.80
CA ILE A 44 -0.20 -9.45 1.16
C ILE A 44 -0.07 -9.56 -0.36
N LYS A 45 1.08 -10.03 -0.86
CA LYS A 45 1.34 -10.22 -2.31
C LYS A 45 0.31 -11.16 -2.94
N SER A 46 -0.09 -12.23 -2.26
CA SER A 46 -1.08 -13.19 -2.77
C SER A 46 -2.45 -12.55 -3.05
N THR A 47 -2.85 -11.54 -2.27
CA THR A 47 -4.13 -10.84 -2.47
C THR A 47 -4.14 -9.92 -3.70
N HIS A 48 -2.97 -9.54 -4.22
CA HIS A 48 -2.87 -8.57 -5.31
C HIS A 48 -3.03 -9.20 -6.70
N GLY A 49 -2.78 -10.50 -6.84
CA GLY A 49 -2.94 -11.25 -8.09
C GLY A 49 -4.38 -11.72 -8.37
N ASN A 50 -5.15 -12.02 -7.31
CA ASN A 50 -6.43 -12.75 -7.43
C ASN A 50 -7.68 -11.86 -7.47
N SER A 51 -7.63 -10.62 -6.95
CA SER A 51 -8.76 -9.68 -7.07
C SER A 51 -8.30 -8.23 -7.04
N PRO A 52 -8.56 -7.43 -8.08
CA PRO A 52 -8.22 -6.02 -8.08
C PRO A 52 -9.05 -5.21 -7.08
N LYS A 53 -10.14 -5.78 -6.55
CA LYS A 53 -11.12 -5.12 -5.69
C LYS A 53 -10.75 -5.15 -4.21
N TYR A 54 -10.11 -6.22 -3.73
CA TYR A 54 -9.74 -6.39 -2.32
C TYR A 54 -8.27 -6.77 -2.22
N ARG A 55 -7.46 -5.81 -1.78
CA ARG A 55 -6.01 -5.97 -1.63
C ARG A 55 -5.62 -5.60 -0.21
N LEU A 56 -4.86 -6.47 0.44
CA LEU A 56 -4.25 -6.16 1.73
C LEU A 56 -3.13 -5.15 1.54
N LYS A 57 -2.86 -4.36 2.58
CA LYS A 57 -1.74 -3.44 2.66
C LYS A 57 -1.10 -3.57 4.02
N TRP A 58 0.22 -3.47 4.05
CA TRP A 58 0.96 -3.28 5.28
C TRP A 58 0.94 -1.79 5.66
N ILE A 59 0.71 -1.50 6.94
CA ILE A 59 0.82 -0.17 7.53
C ILE A 59 1.72 -0.32 8.76
N PRO A 60 2.90 0.31 8.79
CA PRO A 60 3.77 0.32 9.96
C PRO A 60 3.06 0.89 11.20
N PHE A 61 3.39 0.39 12.38
CA PHE A 61 2.76 0.84 13.63
C PHE A 61 3.01 2.34 13.88
N GLU A 62 4.15 2.85 13.43
CA GLU A 62 4.58 4.24 13.57
C GLU A 62 3.74 5.21 12.73
N GLU A 63 3.00 4.72 11.73
CA GLU A 63 2.09 5.55 10.92
C GLU A 63 0.73 5.77 11.60
N PHE A 64 0.42 5.03 12.67
CA PHE A 64 -0.83 5.22 13.39
C PHE A 64 -0.73 6.45 14.31
N THR A 65 -1.69 7.38 14.15
CA THR A 65 -1.87 8.50 15.07
C THR A 65 -2.93 8.17 16.11
N ASP A 66 -3.01 8.97 17.18
CA ASP A 66 -4.09 8.90 18.18
C ASP A 66 -4.19 7.55 18.91
N ILE A 67 -3.03 6.91 19.12
CA ILE A 67 -2.93 5.64 19.85
C ILE A 67 -3.19 5.91 21.34
N GLN A 68 -4.36 5.48 21.82
CA GLN A 68 -4.73 5.58 23.24
C GLN A 68 -4.68 4.22 23.93
N ARG A 69 -4.01 4.17 25.08
CA ARG A 69 -4.02 2.98 25.95
C ARG A 69 -5.38 2.86 26.64
N VAL A 70 -6.11 1.78 26.38
CA VAL A 70 -7.45 1.56 26.92
C VAL A 70 -7.42 0.87 28.29
N THR A 71 -6.47 -0.03 28.52
CA THR A 71 -6.26 -0.70 29.82
C THR A 71 -4.82 -1.23 29.93
N GLU A 72 -4.34 -1.38 31.17
CA GLU A 72 -3.19 -2.23 31.47
C GLU A 72 -3.79 -3.58 31.88
N GLY A 73 -3.58 -4.63 31.07
CA GLY A 73 -4.25 -5.92 31.25
C GLY A 73 -4.14 -6.46 32.69
N GLY A 74 -5.24 -7.07 33.16
CA GLY A 74 -5.40 -7.73 34.45
C GLY A 74 -6.56 -8.74 34.39
N PHE A 75 -6.54 -9.59 33.36
CA PHE A 75 -7.37 -10.79 33.30
C PHE A 75 -6.84 -11.86 34.26
#